data_AF-A0AAN8F415-F1
#
_entry.id   AF-A0AAN8F415-F1
#
_cell.length_a   1.000
_cell.length_b   1.000
_cell.length_c   1.000
_cell.angle_alpha   90.00
_cell.angle_beta   90.00
_cell.angle_gamma   90.00
#
_symmetry.space_group_name_H-M   'P 1'
#
loop_
_entity.id
_entity.type
_entity.pdbx_description
1 polymer ?
#
loop_
_entity_poly.entity_id
_entity_poly.type
_entity_poly.pdbx_seq_one_letter_code
_entity_poly.pdbx_strand_id
1 'polypeptide(L)'
;HLEHHSGCNRCCGETLVHAYFLDLHSDVLDPLNEYARSLAQRMGRVISITGMAYDFDYDGIADERQRSSPSHLYRILVACSRQWSEDNTSCLRPSELMVLPFIFPHIDGDINCLTKEDLLLEYTARLLDVELISGLRFIFPNMSHEQYLRMETHITTKLW
;
A
#
# COMPACT_ATOMS: atom_id res chain seq x y z
N HIS A 1 -17.71 -14.63 -45.15
CA HIS A 1 -19.00 -14.39 -44.49
C HIS A 1 -18.80 -13.31 -43.42
N LEU A 2 -19.26 -12.07 -43.71
CA LEU A 2 -20.15 -11.19 -42.91
C LEU A 2 -20.30 -11.57 -41.40
N GLU A 3 -20.18 -10.74 -40.36
CA GLU A 3 -20.46 -9.29 -40.05
C GLU A 3 -19.60 -8.86 -38.82
N HIS A 4 -19.06 -7.64 -38.62
CA HIS A 4 -19.55 -6.25 -38.45
C HIS A 4 -20.00 -5.81 -37.02
N HIS A 5 -19.51 -4.62 -36.62
CA HIS A 5 -19.84 -3.73 -35.48
C HIS A 5 -19.32 -4.10 -34.06
N SER A 6 -18.86 -3.18 -33.19
CA SER A 6 -18.58 -1.74 -33.25
C SER A 6 -17.92 -1.29 -31.92
N GLY A 7 -16.90 -0.43 -31.99
CA GLY A 7 -16.56 0.66 -31.05
C GLY A 7 -16.60 0.45 -29.53
N CYS A 8 -15.44 0.58 -28.89
CA CYS A 8 -15.31 1.44 -27.71
C CYS A 8 -13.93 2.13 -27.70
N ASN A 9 -13.88 3.36 -28.21
CA ASN A 9 -12.80 4.31 -27.93
C ASN A 9 -12.96 4.78 -26.48
N ARG A 10 -12.17 4.21 -25.57
CA ARG A 10 -11.78 4.89 -24.33
C ARG A 10 -10.46 4.30 -23.84
N CYS A 11 -9.38 4.98 -24.22
CA CYS A 11 -8.09 4.84 -23.56
C CYS A 11 -8.23 5.35 -22.11
N CYS A 12 -8.42 4.45 -21.17
CA CYS A 12 -7.90 4.60 -19.81
C CYS A 12 -6.81 3.53 -19.68
N GLY A 13 -5.57 3.98 -19.52
CA GLY A 13 -4.40 3.12 -19.51
C GLY A 13 -4.40 2.19 -18.31
N GLU A 14 -4.75 0.93 -18.52
CA GLU A 14 -4.63 -0.15 -17.53
C GLU A 14 -4.27 -1.44 -18.26
N THR A 15 -3.02 -1.58 -18.74
CA THR A 15 -2.49 -2.91 -19.07
C THR A 15 -0.96 -2.87 -19.13
N LEU A 16 -0.26 -3.01 -17.99
CA LEU A 16 1.14 -3.48 -17.96
C LEU A 16 1.72 -3.75 -16.55
N VAL A 17 0.91 -4.09 -15.54
CA VAL A 17 1.42 -4.44 -14.18
C VAL A 17 1.04 -5.86 -13.74
N HIS A 18 0.49 -6.68 -14.64
CA HIS A 18 -0.01 -8.02 -14.28
C HIS A 18 0.99 -9.17 -14.51
N ALA A 19 2.18 -8.90 -15.08
CA ALA A 19 3.06 -9.97 -15.60
C ALA A 19 4.28 -10.32 -14.73
N TYR A 20 4.54 -9.60 -13.63
CA TYR A 20 5.66 -9.90 -12.71
C TYR A 20 5.22 -10.24 -11.28
N PHE A 21 3.91 -10.32 -11.04
CA PHE A 21 3.31 -10.40 -9.69
C PHE A 21 3.08 -11.83 -9.19
N LEU A 22 3.62 -12.84 -9.87
CA LEU A 22 3.19 -14.23 -9.74
C LEU A 22 3.77 -15.03 -8.57
N ASP A 23 4.70 -14.48 -7.77
CA ASP A 23 5.31 -15.23 -6.65
C ASP A 23 5.03 -14.64 -5.26
N LEU A 24 4.33 -13.50 -5.16
CA LEU A 24 3.87 -13.06 -3.83
C LEU A 24 2.60 -13.85 -3.46
N HIS A 25 2.70 -14.70 -2.45
CA HIS A 25 1.65 -15.64 -2.03
C HIS A 25 0.28 -14.96 -1.84
N SER A 26 -0.78 -15.58 -2.37
CA SER A 26 -2.18 -15.17 -2.19
C SER A 26 -2.57 -15.01 -0.72
N ASP A 27 -1.93 -15.78 0.16
CA ASP A 27 -2.28 -15.87 1.58
C ASP A 27 -2.06 -14.56 2.34
N VAL A 28 -1.17 -13.69 1.85
CA VAL A 28 -0.96 -12.34 2.39
C VAL A 28 -1.77 -11.30 1.62
N LEU A 29 -1.76 -11.40 0.30
CA LEU A 29 -2.37 -10.39 -0.56
C LEU A 29 -3.90 -10.42 -0.53
N ASP A 30 -4.52 -11.59 -0.41
CA ASP A 30 -5.96 -11.72 -0.37
C ASP A 30 -6.56 -11.08 0.89
N PRO A 31 -6.07 -11.36 2.12
CA PRO A 31 -6.50 -10.63 3.31
C PRO A 31 -6.30 -9.13 3.18
N LEU A 32 -5.17 -8.67 2.64
CA LEU A 32 -4.87 -7.26 2.47
C LEU A 32 -5.82 -6.58 1.46
N ASN A 33 -6.14 -7.27 0.36
CA ASN A 33 -7.07 -6.80 -0.66
C ASN A 33 -8.53 -6.78 -0.13
N GLU A 34 -8.93 -7.80 0.62
CA GLU A 34 -10.22 -7.87 1.31
C GLU A 34 -10.36 -6.72 2.30
N TYR A 35 -9.34 -6.50 3.13
CA TYR A 35 -9.31 -5.43 4.12
C TYR A 35 -9.38 -4.04 3.46
N ALA A 36 -8.56 -3.77 2.45
CA ALA A 36 -8.59 -2.50 1.71
C ALA A 36 -9.97 -2.24 1.06
N ARG A 37 -10.63 -3.28 0.53
CA ARG A 37 -11.99 -3.18 -0.01
C ARG A 37 -13.01 -2.87 1.09
N SER A 38 -12.90 -3.51 2.25
CA SER A 38 -13.78 -3.25 3.40
C SER A 38 -13.65 -1.80 3.90
N LEU A 39 -12.41 -1.27 3.91
CA LEU A 39 -12.16 0.13 4.27
C LEU A 39 -12.75 1.09 3.25
N ALA A 40 -12.60 0.81 1.95
CA ALA A 40 -13.20 1.63 0.91
C ALA A 40 -14.73 1.70 1.04
N GLN A 41 -15.39 0.61 1.44
CA GLN A 41 -16.84 0.59 1.71
C GLN A 41 -17.21 1.42 2.94
N ARG A 42 -16.44 1.32 4.04
CA ARG A 42 -16.71 2.01 5.31
C ARG A 42 -16.37 3.51 5.27
N MET A 43 -15.28 3.87 4.59
CA MET A 43 -14.71 5.22 4.54
C MET A 43 -15.08 5.98 3.26
N GLY A 44 -15.80 5.34 2.34
CA GLY A 44 -16.18 5.86 1.03
C GLY A 44 -15.04 5.90 0.02
N ARG A 45 -13.79 6.14 0.47
CA ARG A 45 -12.59 6.13 -0.38
C ARG A 45 -11.35 5.79 0.44
N VAL A 46 -10.46 5.03 -0.20
CA VAL A 46 -9.11 4.70 0.27
C VAL A 46 -8.18 4.79 -0.93
N ILE A 47 -7.01 5.42 -0.75
CA ILE A 47 -5.91 5.37 -1.71
C ILE A 47 -4.98 4.23 -1.29
N SER A 48 -4.61 3.37 -2.23
CA SER A 48 -3.67 2.27 -2.00
C SER A 48 -2.43 2.48 -2.85
N ILE A 49 -1.28 2.67 -2.20
CA ILE A 49 0.02 2.78 -2.84
C ILE A 49 0.76 1.47 -2.58
N THR A 50 1.14 0.75 -3.63
CA THR A 50 1.82 -0.55 -3.51
C THR A 50 3.11 -0.49 -4.30
N GLY A 51 4.17 -1.06 -3.74
CA GLY A 51 5.43 -1.23 -4.45
C GLY A 51 6.26 -2.38 -3.89
N MET A 52 7.39 -2.63 -4.55
CA MET A 52 8.36 -3.63 -4.13
C MET A 52 9.56 -2.96 -3.47
N ALA A 53 10.21 -3.67 -2.56
CA ALA A 53 11.44 -3.24 -1.90
C ALA A 53 12.52 -4.32 -1.95
N TYR A 54 13.78 -3.88 -1.91
CA TYR A 54 14.98 -4.70 -2.06
C TYR A 54 15.88 -4.38 -0.85
N ASP A 55 15.95 -5.33 0.07
CA ASP A 55 16.68 -5.29 1.33
C ASP A 55 17.11 -6.74 1.61
N PHE A 56 18.23 -7.15 1.03
CA PHE A 56 18.75 -8.52 1.12
C PHE A 56 19.77 -8.72 2.23
N ASP A 57 20.31 -7.64 2.81
CA ASP A 57 21.13 -7.70 4.02
C ASP A 57 20.30 -7.50 5.30
N TYR A 58 19.00 -7.22 5.16
CA TYR A 58 17.99 -7.13 6.21
C TYR A 58 18.27 -6.00 7.21
N ASP A 59 18.82 -4.89 6.73
CA ASP A 59 19.11 -3.71 7.54
C ASP A 59 17.93 -2.72 7.61
N GLY A 60 16.85 -2.98 6.85
CA GLY A 60 15.66 -2.16 6.78
C GLY A 60 15.78 -0.95 5.84
N ILE A 61 16.85 -0.88 5.06
CA ILE A 61 17.15 0.20 4.11
C ILE A 61 17.21 -0.39 2.70
N ALA A 62 16.81 0.41 1.71
CA ALA A 62 16.90 0.00 0.32
C ALA A 62 18.36 -0.29 -0.12
N ASP A 63 18.58 -1.49 -0.66
CA ASP A 63 19.83 -1.90 -1.28
C ASP A 63 20.23 -0.97 -2.45
N GLU A 64 21.51 -0.61 -2.56
CA GLU A 64 22.02 0.14 -3.71
C GLU A 64 21.88 -0.62 -5.04
N ARG A 65 21.92 -1.96 -4.98
CA ARG A 65 21.84 -2.84 -6.15
C ARG A 65 20.63 -3.74 -6.06
N GLN A 66 19.66 -3.46 -6.92
CA GLN A 66 18.48 -4.32 -7.06
C GLN A 66 18.90 -5.69 -7.62
N ARG A 67 18.43 -6.75 -6.95
CA ARG A 67 18.47 -8.12 -7.49
C ARG A 67 17.29 -8.36 -8.42
N SER A 68 17.28 -9.50 -9.11
CA SER A 68 16.21 -9.84 -10.06
C SER A 68 14.84 -10.06 -9.41
N SER A 69 14.79 -10.40 -8.12
CA SER A 69 13.56 -10.54 -7.36
C SER A 69 13.54 -9.55 -6.20
N PRO A 70 12.37 -9.05 -5.80
CA PRO A 70 12.24 -8.22 -4.61
C PRO A 70 12.24 -9.06 -3.34
N SER A 71 12.71 -8.44 -2.26
CA SER A 71 12.73 -9.01 -0.90
C SER A 71 11.42 -8.79 -0.16
N HIS A 72 10.70 -7.71 -0.49
CA HIS A 72 9.51 -7.27 0.23
C HIS A 72 8.50 -6.63 -0.74
N LEU A 73 7.23 -6.68 -0.35
CA LEU A 73 6.16 -5.82 -0.85
C LEU A 73 5.78 -4.84 0.26
N TYR A 74 5.65 -3.56 -0.08
CA TYR A 74 5.00 -2.61 0.82
C TYR A 74 3.64 -2.19 0.26
N ARG A 75 2.72 -1.87 1.17
CA ARG A 75 1.45 -1.22 0.84
C ARG A 75 1.14 -0.13 1.84
N ILE A 76 0.77 1.03 1.35
CA ILE A 76 0.30 2.15 2.16
C ILE A 76 -1.16 2.38 1.83
N LEU A 77 -2.03 2.22 2.83
CA LEU A 77 -3.43 2.62 2.74
C LEU A 77 -3.57 4.03 3.31
N VAL A 78 -4.20 4.92 2.56
CA VAL A 78 -4.42 6.31 2.94
C VAL A 78 -5.91 6.60 2.89
N ALA A 79 -6.43 7.16 3.96
CA ALA A 79 -7.83 7.53 4.08
C ALA A 79 -8.00 8.84 4.85
N CYS A 80 -9.22 9.35 4.86
CA CYS A 80 -9.61 10.46 5.72
C CYS A 80 -10.58 9.95 6.78
N SER A 81 -10.32 10.27 8.05
CA SER A 81 -11.21 9.93 9.17
C SER A 81 -12.59 10.59 9.06
N ARG A 82 -12.72 11.65 8.25
CA ARG A 82 -13.97 12.33 7.97
C ARG A 82 -14.18 12.57 6.48
N GLN A 83 -13.79 13.73 5.97
CA GLN A 83 -14.18 14.17 4.63
C GLN A 83 -12.96 14.35 3.72
N TRP A 84 -13.10 13.89 2.48
CA TRP A 84 -12.19 14.19 1.39
C TRP A 84 -12.43 15.62 0.87
N SER A 85 -11.40 16.22 0.30
CA SER A 85 -11.51 17.48 -0.45
C SER A 85 -12.43 17.31 -1.67
N GLU A 86 -12.93 18.43 -2.22
CA GLU A 86 -13.85 18.40 -3.37
C GLU A 86 -13.24 17.77 -4.63
N ASP A 87 -11.93 17.96 -4.84
CA ASP A 87 -11.16 17.31 -5.92
C ASP A 87 -10.84 15.84 -5.62
N ASN A 88 -11.17 15.38 -4.42
CA ASN A 88 -10.94 14.04 -3.90
C ASN A 88 -9.48 13.54 -3.98
N THR A 89 -8.52 14.46 -3.91
CA THR A 89 -7.08 14.13 -3.93
C THR A 89 -6.46 14.11 -2.53
N SER A 90 -7.12 14.73 -1.54
CA SER A 90 -6.60 14.87 -0.18
C SER A 90 -7.73 14.92 0.86
N CYS A 91 -7.38 14.96 2.14
CA CYS A 91 -8.36 15.22 3.19
C CYS A 91 -8.67 16.71 3.28
N LEU A 92 -9.93 17.04 3.58
CA LEU A 92 -10.35 18.43 3.77
C LEU A 92 -9.52 19.13 4.86
N ARG A 93 -9.16 18.38 5.91
CA ARG A 93 -8.21 18.82 6.93
C ARG A 93 -7.01 17.87 6.99
N PRO A 94 -5.76 18.37 6.98
CA PRO A 94 -4.57 17.53 7.10
C PRO A 94 -4.54 16.66 8.36
N SER A 95 -5.10 17.15 9.47
CA SER A 95 -5.20 16.40 10.73
C SER A 95 -6.16 15.21 10.69
N GLU A 96 -6.96 15.09 9.63
CA GLU A 96 -7.91 13.99 9.43
C GLU A 96 -7.32 12.88 8.54
N LEU A 97 -6.12 13.09 7.98
CA LEU A 97 -5.38 12.11 7.21
C LEU A 97 -4.99 10.91 8.09
N MET A 98 -5.28 9.72 7.58
CA MET A 98 -4.93 8.45 8.19
C MET A 98 -4.05 7.68 7.23
N VAL A 99 -2.94 7.15 7.74
CA VAL A 99 -1.97 6.35 6.96
C VAL A 99 -1.74 5.03 7.68
N LEU A 100 -1.89 3.92 6.95
CA LEU A 100 -1.68 2.56 7.44
C LEU A 100 -0.73 1.83 6.48
N PRO A 101 0.58 1.85 6.79
CA PRO A 101 1.60 1.16 6.05
C PRO A 101 1.72 -0.32 6.46
N PHE A 102 2.11 -1.14 5.50
CA PHE A 102 2.45 -2.55 5.67
C PHE A 102 3.74 -2.85 4.93
N ILE A 103 4.56 -3.74 5.49
CA ILE A 103 5.73 -4.33 4.82
C ILE A 103 5.62 -5.84 4.98
N PHE A 104 5.50 -6.55 3.85
CA PHE A 104 5.42 -7.99 3.80
C PHE A 104 6.69 -8.56 3.18
N PRO A 105 7.35 -9.52 3.83
CA PRO A 105 8.49 -10.17 3.22
C PRO A 105 8.02 -11.10 2.09
N HIS A 106 8.82 -11.19 1.05
CA HIS A 106 8.60 -12.10 -0.06
C HIS A 106 9.14 -13.47 0.32
N ILE A 107 8.24 -14.30 0.84
CA ILE A 107 8.54 -15.61 1.41
C ILE A 107 7.67 -16.69 0.74
N ASP A 108 8.23 -17.88 0.60
CA ASP A 108 7.49 -19.04 0.11
C ASP A 108 6.71 -19.69 1.27
N GLY A 109 5.38 -19.76 1.14
CA GLY A 109 4.50 -20.48 2.06
C GLY A 109 3.80 -19.64 3.15
N ASP A 110 2.85 -20.30 3.82
CA ASP A 110 2.08 -19.73 4.94
C ASP A 110 2.92 -19.81 6.23
N ILE A 111 3.46 -18.68 6.67
CA ILE A 111 4.51 -18.67 7.72
C ILE A 111 3.92 -18.66 9.12
N ASN A 112 2.67 -18.22 9.30
CA ASN A 112 2.13 -17.99 10.63
C ASN A 112 0.69 -18.52 10.72
N CYS A 113 0.40 -19.43 11.66
CA CYS A 113 -0.95 -19.94 11.97
C CYS A 113 -1.88 -18.86 12.58
N LEU A 114 -1.77 -17.62 12.13
CA LEU A 114 -2.47 -16.44 12.59
C LEU A 114 -3.82 -16.30 11.88
N THR A 115 -4.73 -15.57 12.51
CA THR A 115 -5.92 -15.11 11.80
C THR A 115 -5.53 -14.06 10.75
N LYS A 116 -6.39 -13.83 9.76
CA LYS A 116 -6.17 -12.78 8.75
C LYS A 116 -5.90 -11.41 9.37
N GLU A 117 -6.60 -11.08 10.46
CA GLU A 117 -6.48 -9.79 11.14
C GLU A 117 -5.16 -9.67 11.91
N ASP A 118 -4.80 -10.73 12.64
CA ASP A 118 -3.53 -10.78 13.38
C ASP A 118 -2.33 -10.75 12.41
N LEU A 119 -2.43 -11.47 11.29
CA LEU A 119 -1.42 -11.45 10.23
C LEU A 119 -1.22 -10.03 9.68
N LEU A 120 -2.31 -9.35 9.33
CA LEU A 120 -2.24 -7.99 8.81
C LEU A 120 -1.66 -7.03 9.84
N LEU A 121 -2.05 -7.16 11.11
CA LEU A 121 -1.54 -6.33 12.20
C LEU A 121 -0.04 -6.54 12.42
N GLU A 122 0.43 -7.79 12.41
CA GLU A 122 1.84 -8.16 12.58
C GLU A 122 2.74 -7.49 11.54
N TYR A 123 2.27 -7.40 10.30
CA TYR A 123 3.01 -6.78 9.20
C TYR A 123 2.73 -5.28 9.01
N THR A 124 2.05 -4.64 9.96
CA THR A 124 1.97 -3.18 9.96
C THR A 124 3.34 -2.57 10.23
N ALA A 125 3.63 -1.47 9.56
CA ALA A 125 4.88 -0.76 9.67
C ALA A 125 4.63 0.73 9.92
N ARG A 126 5.66 1.47 10.33
CA ARG A 126 5.61 2.93 10.31
C ARG A 126 5.77 3.41 8.87
N LEU A 127 5.32 4.62 8.58
CA LEU A 127 5.52 5.18 7.24
C LEU A 127 7.02 5.38 6.98
N LEU A 128 7.79 5.77 8.02
CA LEU A 128 9.25 5.86 7.98
C LEU A 128 9.89 4.54 7.52
N ASP A 129 9.41 3.39 8.00
CA ASP A 129 9.99 2.09 7.64
C ASP A 129 9.80 1.81 6.14
N VAL A 130 8.65 2.19 5.58
CA VAL A 130 8.41 2.09 4.14
C VAL A 130 9.31 3.05 3.36
N GLU A 131 9.53 4.26 3.86
CA GLU A 131 10.43 5.23 3.22
C GLU A 131 11.88 4.73 3.17
N LEU A 132 12.36 4.16 4.28
CA LEU A 132 13.70 3.59 4.38
C LEU A 132 13.89 2.39 3.44
N ILE A 133 13.00 1.40 3.52
CA ILE A 133 13.15 0.14 2.76
C ILE A 133 12.89 0.30 1.25
N SER A 134 12.11 1.32 0.86
CA SER A 134 11.85 1.61 -0.55
C SER A 134 12.80 2.65 -1.14
N GLY A 135 13.50 3.42 -0.30
CA GLY A 135 14.27 4.59 -0.72
C GLY A 135 13.41 5.73 -1.28
N LEU A 136 12.09 5.70 -1.05
CA LEU A 136 11.14 6.71 -1.52
C LEU A 136 10.72 7.65 -0.38
N ARG A 137 10.20 8.81 -0.76
CA ARG A 137 9.55 9.74 0.16
C ARG A 137 8.13 10.05 -0.29
N PHE A 138 7.17 9.90 0.60
CA PHE A 138 5.75 10.12 0.34
C PHE A 138 5.36 11.53 0.81
N ILE A 139 4.94 12.38 -0.11
CA ILE A 139 4.59 13.77 0.21
C ILE A 139 3.08 13.91 0.29
N PHE A 140 2.59 14.36 1.44
CA PHE A 140 1.18 14.67 1.66
C PHE A 140 0.96 16.19 1.67
N PRO A 141 -0.04 16.71 0.95
CA PRO A 141 -0.25 18.15 0.82
C PRO A 141 -0.69 18.78 2.15
N ASN A 142 -0.37 20.07 2.31
CA ASN A 142 -0.83 20.92 3.42
C ASN A 142 -0.43 20.43 4.84
N MET A 143 0.65 19.66 4.96
CA MET A 143 1.14 19.16 6.24
C MET A 143 2.40 19.92 6.69
N SER A 144 2.46 20.31 7.97
CA SER A 144 3.68 20.88 8.55
C SER A 144 4.74 19.80 8.77
N HIS A 145 6.02 20.20 8.89
CA HIS A 145 7.10 19.24 9.14
C HIS A 145 6.88 18.41 10.42
N GLU A 146 6.41 19.04 11.50
CA GLU A 146 6.13 18.33 12.75
C GLU A 146 4.97 17.33 12.60
N GLN A 147 3.91 17.71 11.87
CA GLN A 147 2.79 16.81 11.60
C GLN A 147 3.23 15.61 10.77
N TYR A 148 4.10 15.85 9.79
CA TYR A 148 4.69 14.80 8.97
C TYR A 148 5.50 13.84 9.83
N LEU A 149 6.45 14.32 10.63
CA LEU A 149 7.27 13.47 11.50
C LEU A 149 6.43 12.63 12.46
N ARG A 150 5.37 13.21 13.04
CA ARG A 150 4.44 12.49 13.91
C ARG A 150 3.71 11.36 13.18
N MET A 151 3.30 11.59 11.94
CA MET A 151 2.66 10.58 11.10
C MET A 151 3.67 9.51 10.65
N GLU A 152 4.87 9.94 10.27
CA GLU A 152 5.96 9.10 9.79
C GLU A 152 6.37 8.06 10.83
N THR A 153 6.40 8.48 12.10
CA THR A 153 6.84 7.67 13.25
C THR A 153 5.69 7.00 14.01
N HIS A 154 4.45 7.18 13.57
CA HIS A 154 3.28 6.59 14.24
C HIS A 154 3.32 5.06 14.18
N ILE A 155 3.18 4.42 15.33
CA ILE A 155 3.13 2.95 15.45
C ILE A 155 1.68 2.50 15.49
N THR A 156 1.31 1.64 14.54
CA THR A 156 0.00 0.99 14.51
C THR A 156 -0.08 -0.06 15.61
N THR A 157 -1.10 0.04 16.45
CA THR A 157 -1.38 -0.96 17.53
C THR A 157 -2.69 -1.70 17.30
N LYS A 158 -3.46 -1.30 16.28
CA LYS A 158 -4.70 -1.93 15.83
C LYS A 158 -5.04 -1.47 14.41
N LEU A 159 -5.74 -2.33 13.68
CA LEU A 159 -6.36 -1.97 12.40
C LEU A 159 -7.57 -1.01 12.59
N TRP A 160 -8.03 -0.37 11.51
CA TRP A 160 -9.07 0.67 11.50
C TRP A 160 -10.51 0.14 11.44
#